data_AF-A0A4Y1RK77-F1
#
_entry.id   AF-A0A4Y1RK77-F1
#
_cell.length_a   1.000
_cell.length_b   1.000
_cell.length_c   1.000
_cell.angle_alpha   90.00
_cell.angle_beta   90.00
_cell.angle_gamma   90.00
#
_symmetry.space_group_name_H-M   'P 1'
#
loop_
_entity.id
_entity.type
_entity.pdbx_description
1 polymer ?
#
loop_
_entity_poly.entity_id
_entity_poly.type
_entity_poly.pdbx_seq_one_letter_code
_entity_poly.pdbx_strand_id
1 'polypeptide(L)'
;MREGNIGVYYVVGLEEFVAFYFWVGPDRIESKTKQNEGPKIPKSEIGRMAESSSSGLTFKLHPLVIVNISDHYSRVKSQMHPPITNTATTTTTPPPNNGAEGAVETAPSSSSSSALASSPRVFGCVIGVQRGRTVEIFNSFELLYDPATHSLDRAFLEKKQELYKKVFPHFYILGWYSTGTDAQESDMNIHKALMDINESPVYVLLNPLINPAQKDLPITIYESELHVIDGIPQLIFVSSSYTIETVEAERISVDHVAHLKPSDGGSAATQLAAHLTGIHSAIKMLNSRIRVLHHYLLAMQKGDIPCENSLLRQVSSLLRRLPAIESGKFQDDFLMEYNDTLLITSLAVLTNCSSTMNELVDKFNTAYDRHTRRGGRTTFF
;
A
#
# COMPACT_ATOMS: atom_id res chain seq x y z
N MET A 1 -9.55 38.88 -6.77
CA MET A 1 -8.60 38.56 -7.85
C MET A 1 -7.31 38.03 -7.27
N ARG A 2 -7.16 36.70 -7.30
CA ARG A 2 -5.94 35.91 -7.54
C ARG A 2 -6.29 34.46 -7.16
N GLU A 3 -7.16 33.88 -7.98
CA GLU A 3 -7.12 32.44 -8.24
C GLU A 3 -5.94 32.22 -9.20
N GLY A 4 -5.10 31.23 -8.91
CA GLY A 4 -4.02 30.84 -9.81
C GLY A 4 -2.90 30.10 -9.06
N ASN A 5 -2.66 28.85 -9.46
CA ASN A 5 -1.52 27.98 -9.12
C ASN A 5 -1.64 26.99 -7.95
N ILE A 6 -2.82 26.41 -7.72
CA ILE A 6 -2.95 25.15 -6.94
C ILE A 6 -2.90 23.91 -7.86
N GLY A 7 -3.10 24.07 -9.17
CA GLY A 7 -3.24 22.94 -10.12
C GLY A 7 -1.95 22.27 -10.59
N VAL A 8 -0.77 22.88 -10.43
CA VAL A 8 0.48 22.33 -11.01
C VAL A 8 1.24 21.41 -10.05
N TYR A 9 1.05 21.57 -8.74
CA TYR A 9 1.72 20.75 -7.71
C TYR A 9 1.09 19.36 -7.52
N TYR A 10 -0.17 19.17 -7.94
CA TYR A 10 -0.82 17.85 -7.94
C TYR A 10 -0.30 16.94 -9.06
N VAL A 11 0.21 17.50 -10.16
CA VAL A 11 0.58 16.72 -11.35
C VAL A 11 1.93 16.02 -11.19
N VAL A 12 2.87 16.61 -10.45
CA VAL A 12 4.22 16.04 -10.26
C VAL A 12 4.23 14.90 -9.22
N GLY A 13 3.37 14.97 -8.20
CA GLY A 13 3.16 13.86 -7.26
C GLY A 13 2.42 12.67 -7.89
N LEU A 14 1.65 12.91 -8.95
CA LEU A 14 0.93 11.88 -9.70
C LEU A 14 1.87 11.05 -10.61
N GLU A 15 2.99 11.61 -11.08
CA GLU A 15 3.91 10.86 -11.96
C GLU A 15 4.81 9.87 -11.18
N GLU A 16 5.29 10.23 -9.97
CA GLU A 16 5.95 9.25 -9.08
C GLU A 16 4.94 8.22 -8.50
N PHE A 17 3.67 8.62 -8.33
CA PHE A 17 2.54 7.74 -7.99
C PHE A 17 2.26 6.74 -9.14
N VAL A 18 2.19 7.16 -10.40
CA VAL A 18 2.02 6.25 -11.55
C VAL A 18 3.17 5.25 -11.66
N ALA A 19 4.41 5.64 -11.32
CA ALA A 19 5.56 4.74 -11.29
C ALA A 19 5.50 3.70 -10.15
N PHE A 20 5.01 4.09 -8.96
CA PHE A 20 4.75 3.17 -7.84
C PHE A 20 3.55 2.25 -8.13
N TYR A 21 2.54 2.74 -8.85
CA TYR A 21 1.33 1.98 -9.20
C TYR A 21 1.52 1.03 -10.39
N PHE A 22 2.41 1.32 -11.35
CA PHE A 22 2.86 0.31 -12.32
C PHE A 22 3.52 -0.90 -11.64
N TRP A 23 3.96 -0.74 -10.39
CA TRP A 23 4.57 -1.77 -9.57
C TRP A 23 3.55 -2.49 -8.65
N VAL A 24 2.42 -1.87 -8.28
CA VAL A 24 1.24 -2.48 -7.61
C VAL A 24 0.14 -2.86 -8.61
N GLY A 25 0.51 -3.51 -9.71
CA GLY A 25 -0.47 -4.18 -10.56
C GLY A 25 -1.24 -5.26 -9.77
N PRO A 26 -2.37 -5.78 -10.29
CA PRO A 26 -3.24 -6.78 -9.63
C PRO A 26 -2.56 -8.16 -9.35
N ASP A 27 -1.25 -8.25 -9.50
CA ASP A 27 -0.39 -9.43 -9.31
C ASP A 27 0.26 -9.50 -7.90
N ARG A 28 -0.14 -8.70 -6.89
CA ARG A 28 0.72 -8.47 -5.70
C ARG A 28 0.08 -8.38 -4.30
N ILE A 29 -0.90 -9.23 -4.00
CA ILE A 29 -1.29 -9.48 -2.60
C ILE A 29 -0.96 -10.94 -2.27
N GLU A 30 0.27 -11.17 -1.82
CA GLU A 30 0.73 -12.49 -1.33
C GLU A 30 0.97 -12.46 0.18
N SER A 31 0.48 -13.49 0.86
CA SER A 31 0.96 -13.93 2.16
C SER A 31 2.36 -14.55 1.99
N LYS A 32 3.36 -14.11 2.77
CA LYS A 32 4.69 -14.72 2.71
C LYS A 32 5.12 -15.32 4.04
N THR A 33 5.38 -16.64 4.00
CA THR A 33 6.27 -17.36 4.91
C THR A 33 7.63 -17.49 4.20
N LYS A 34 8.70 -16.88 4.73
CA LYS A 34 10.06 -17.00 4.16
C LYS A 34 10.78 -18.22 4.76
N GLN A 35 11.25 -19.14 3.91
CA GLN A 35 12.40 -20.02 4.19
C GLN A 35 13.52 -19.58 3.23
N ASN A 36 14.70 -19.26 3.77
CA ASN A 36 15.86 -18.81 3.00
C ASN A 36 16.71 -20.01 2.57
N GLU A 37 16.99 -20.16 1.27
CA GLU A 37 18.17 -20.87 0.76
C GLU A 37 19.20 -19.83 0.28
N GLY A 38 20.44 -19.92 0.76
CA GLY A 38 21.51 -18.97 0.43
C GLY A 38 22.52 -19.52 -0.59
N PRO A 39 23.21 -18.66 -1.37
CA PRO A 39 24.43 -19.04 -2.05
C PRO A 39 25.67 -18.80 -1.15
N LYS A 40 26.57 -19.79 -1.10
CA LYS A 40 27.82 -19.77 -0.33
C LYS A 40 28.94 -19.01 -1.06
N ILE A 41 29.41 -17.87 -0.53
CA ILE A 41 30.79 -17.34 -0.74
C ILE A 41 31.23 -16.54 0.53
N PRO A 42 32.54 -16.25 0.76
CA PRO A 42 33.26 -16.55 1.99
C PRO A 42 33.09 -15.49 3.09
N LYS A 43 33.23 -15.94 4.34
CA LYS A 43 33.00 -15.18 5.57
C LYS A 43 34.08 -14.09 5.79
N SER A 44 33.65 -12.84 5.83
CA SER A 44 34.27 -11.79 6.66
C SER A 44 33.26 -11.40 7.74
N GLU A 45 33.73 -11.35 8.98
CA GLU A 45 32.96 -11.13 10.20
C GLU A 45 32.24 -9.76 10.24
N ILE A 46 31.15 -9.71 11.03
CA ILE A 46 30.22 -8.60 11.34
C ILE A 46 28.88 -8.70 10.59
N GLY A 47 27.81 -8.97 11.34
CA GLY A 47 26.41 -8.83 10.91
C GLY A 47 25.65 -10.15 10.66
N ARG A 48 25.60 -11.07 11.63
CA ARG A 48 24.62 -12.17 11.60
C ARG A 48 23.27 -11.68 12.12
N MET A 49 22.35 -11.30 11.24
CA MET A 49 20.92 -11.30 11.55
C MET A 49 20.44 -12.75 11.64
N ALA A 50 19.68 -13.08 12.70
CA ALA A 50 19.17 -14.42 12.96
C ALA A 50 18.11 -14.84 11.92
N GLU A 51 18.07 -16.15 11.65
CA GLU A 51 17.09 -16.81 10.80
C GLU A 51 15.70 -16.70 11.44
N SER A 52 14.76 -16.05 10.74
CA SER A 52 13.29 -15.99 10.97
C SER A 52 12.77 -16.11 12.41
N SER A 53 12.00 -15.11 12.86
CA SER A 53 11.46 -15.03 14.22
C SER A 53 10.77 -16.33 14.68
N SER A 54 11.02 -16.69 15.94
CA SER A 54 10.43 -17.86 16.60
C SER A 54 9.23 -17.53 17.50
N SER A 55 8.81 -16.26 17.51
CA SER A 55 7.77 -15.73 18.42
C SER A 55 6.40 -16.42 18.28
N GLY A 56 6.13 -16.99 17.10
CA GLY A 56 4.83 -17.57 16.76
C GLY A 56 3.71 -16.53 16.62
N LEU A 57 4.06 -15.24 16.53
CA LEU A 57 3.13 -14.19 16.17
C LEU A 57 2.87 -14.19 14.65
N THR A 58 1.65 -13.85 14.28
CA THR A 58 1.24 -13.68 12.88
C THR A 58 0.85 -12.23 12.64
N PHE A 59 1.55 -11.57 11.72
CA PHE A 59 1.30 -10.17 11.37
C PHE A 59 0.36 -10.06 10.18
N LYS A 60 -0.70 -9.29 10.34
CA LYS A 60 -1.59 -8.85 9.26
C LYS A 60 -1.39 -7.37 9.05
N LEU A 61 -1.03 -6.98 7.83
CA LEU A 61 -0.73 -5.60 7.48
C LEU A 61 -1.78 -5.08 6.50
N HIS A 62 -2.45 -3.98 6.87
CA HIS A 62 -3.40 -3.32 5.98
C HIS A 62 -2.69 -2.43 4.95
N PRO A 63 -3.11 -2.45 3.66
CA PRO A 63 -2.59 -1.56 2.62
C PRO A 63 -2.56 -0.08 2.98
N LEU A 64 -3.55 0.41 3.73
CA LEU A 64 -3.61 1.81 4.17
C LEU A 64 -2.34 2.24 4.93
N VAL A 65 -1.75 1.36 5.73
CA VAL A 65 -0.51 1.63 6.48
C VAL A 65 0.63 1.93 5.51
N ILE A 66 0.72 1.16 4.42
CA ILE A 66 1.74 1.30 3.38
C ILE A 66 1.59 2.65 2.67
N VAL A 67 0.34 3.00 2.33
CA VAL A 67 0.00 4.26 1.68
C VAL A 67 0.40 5.43 2.58
N ASN A 68 0.07 5.39 3.87
CA ASN A 68 0.43 6.44 4.81
C ASN A 68 1.95 6.62 4.97
N ILE A 69 2.71 5.53 5.08
CA ILE A 69 4.18 5.60 5.20
C ILE A 69 4.79 6.19 3.93
N SER A 70 4.28 5.78 2.76
CA SER A 70 4.75 6.26 1.46
C SER A 70 4.42 7.74 1.24
N ASP A 71 3.21 8.18 1.63
CA ASP A 71 2.80 9.59 1.60
C ASP A 71 3.67 10.44 2.52
N HIS A 72 3.89 9.99 3.76
CA HIS A 72 4.75 10.69 4.73
C HIS A 72 6.17 10.87 4.17
N TYR A 73 6.77 9.80 3.63
CA TYR A 73 8.08 9.87 2.98
C TYR A 73 8.12 10.85 1.81
N SER A 74 7.15 10.77 0.90
CA SER A 74 7.09 11.60 -0.30
C SER A 74 6.89 13.08 0.04
N ARG A 75 6.05 13.37 1.03
CA ARG A 75 5.82 14.72 1.57
C ARG A 75 7.10 15.33 2.10
N VAL A 76 7.83 14.61 2.97
CA VAL A 76 9.09 15.09 3.55
C VAL A 76 10.18 15.25 2.48
N LYS A 77 10.30 14.29 1.55
CA LYS A 77 11.20 14.38 0.39
C LYS A 77 10.92 15.64 -0.45
N SER A 78 9.65 15.96 -0.71
CA SER A 78 9.27 17.16 -1.47
C SER A 78 9.64 18.47 -0.77
N GLN A 79 9.52 18.52 0.56
CA GLN A 79 9.84 19.72 1.36
C GLN A 79 11.34 20.00 1.40
N MET A 80 12.17 18.95 1.35
CA MET A 80 13.63 19.06 1.31
C MET A 80 14.18 19.45 -0.06
N HIS A 81 13.42 19.27 -1.15
CA HIS A 81 13.79 19.67 -2.52
C HIS A 81 12.68 20.53 -3.14
N PRO A 82 12.57 21.81 -2.77
CA PRO A 82 11.62 22.71 -3.42
C PRO A 82 11.96 22.84 -4.92
N PRO A 83 10.97 22.86 -5.82
CA PRO A 83 11.21 23.05 -7.24
C PRO A 83 11.86 24.41 -7.49
N ILE A 84 13.02 24.40 -8.16
CA ILE A 84 13.74 25.61 -8.58
C ILE A 84 12.81 26.38 -9.51
N THR A 85 12.28 27.50 -9.03
CA THR A 85 11.44 28.36 -9.86
C THR A 85 12.37 29.25 -10.67
N ASN A 86 12.61 28.90 -11.94
CA ASN A 86 13.33 29.75 -12.87
C ASN A 86 12.47 30.99 -13.19
N THR A 87 12.62 32.08 -12.42
CA THR A 87 12.08 33.38 -12.80
C THR A 87 12.95 33.96 -13.92
N ALA A 88 12.46 33.83 -15.16
CA ALA A 88 13.02 34.54 -16.31
C ALA A 88 12.81 36.05 -16.14
N THR A 89 13.89 36.78 -15.84
CA THR A 89 13.95 38.24 -15.90
C THR A 89 14.00 38.72 -17.36
N THR A 90 12.89 39.27 -17.85
CA THR A 90 12.87 40.10 -19.06
C THR A 90 13.45 41.49 -18.78
N THR A 91 14.68 41.68 -19.21
CA THR A 91 15.27 42.89 -19.85
C THR A 91 14.51 44.22 -19.76
N THR A 92 15.16 45.22 -19.15
CA THR A 92 15.26 46.61 -19.67
C THR A 92 16.51 47.32 -19.11
N THR A 93 17.52 47.54 -19.95
CA THR A 93 18.59 48.57 -19.84
C THR A 93 18.03 49.96 -20.18
N PRO A 94 18.54 51.13 -19.71
CA PRO A 94 19.89 51.69 -20.04
C PRO A 94 20.51 52.66 -18.95
N PRO A 95 21.54 53.50 -19.21
CA PRO A 95 22.93 53.30 -19.70
C PRO A 95 23.99 53.86 -18.68
N PRO A 96 25.31 54.00 -18.99
CA PRO A 96 26.41 53.86 -18.03
C PRO A 96 26.95 55.18 -17.47
N ASN A 97 27.68 55.13 -16.34
CA ASN A 97 28.64 56.17 -16.02
C ASN A 97 29.84 55.64 -15.21
N ASN A 98 31.03 56.03 -15.68
CA ASN A 98 32.35 55.67 -15.15
C ASN A 98 32.74 56.53 -13.94
N GLY A 99 33.52 55.97 -13.00
CA GLY A 99 34.32 56.78 -12.08
C GLY A 99 34.78 56.08 -10.78
N ALA A 100 36.03 55.60 -10.80
CA ALA A 100 37.06 55.67 -9.75
C ALA A 100 36.89 55.04 -8.33
N GLU A 101 37.96 54.31 -7.97
CA GLU A 101 38.62 54.18 -6.65
C GLU A 101 38.06 53.24 -5.56
N GLY A 102 38.74 52.09 -5.42
CA GLY A 102 39.47 51.69 -4.21
C GLY A 102 38.69 51.36 -2.92
N ALA A 103 38.62 50.07 -2.57
CA ALA A 103 38.86 49.59 -1.21
C ALA A 103 38.94 48.05 -1.18
N VAL A 104 39.92 47.55 -0.44
CA VAL A 104 40.18 46.16 -0.08
C VAL A 104 39.11 45.69 0.90
N GLU A 105 38.42 44.58 0.62
CA GLU A 105 37.71 43.84 1.67
C GLU A 105 37.71 42.32 1.39
N THR A 106 38.46 41.66 2.26
CA THR A 106 38.45 40.26 2.72
C THR A 106 37.35 39.34 2.20
N ALA A 107 37.78 38.28 1.52
CA ALA A 107 37.01 37.07 1.31
C ALA A 107 36.73 36.35 2.65
N PRO A 108 35.55 35.74 2.81
CA PRO A 108 35.42 34.46 3.45
C PRO A 108 35.08 33.41 2.39
N SER A 109 35.95 32.42 2.29
CA SER A 109 35.72 31.16 1.61
C SER A 109 34.43 30.50 2.11
N SER A 110 33.36 30.61 1.33
CA SER A 110 32.22 29.69 1.45
C SER A 110 32.64 28.35 0.84
N SER A 111 33.23 27.50 1.66
CA SER A 111 33.29 26.06 1.38
C SER A 111 31.86 25.53 1.36
N SER A 112 31.20 25.61 0.20
CA SER A 112 30.01 24.85 -0.10
C SER A 112 30.40 23.38 -0.21
N SER A 113 30.59 22.74 0.94
CA SER A 113 30.55 21.28 1.02
C SER A 113 29.12 20.87 0.69
N SER A 114 28.89 20.53 -0.57
CA SER A 114 27.71 19.81 -1.03
C SER A 114 27.65 18.48 -0.28
N ALA A 115 26.99 18.48 0.87
CA ALA A 115 26.63 17.26 1.56
C ALA A 115 25.77 16.43 0.59
N LEU A 116 26.25 15.24 0.27
CA LEU A 116 25.51 14.22 -0.48
C LEU A 116 24.09 14.17 0.08
N ALA A 117 23.09 14.50 -0.74
CA ALA A 117 21.70 14.54 -0.31
C ALA A 117 21.25 13.12 0.13
N SER A 118 21.39 12.83 1.41
CA SER A 118 20.90 11.59 2.01
C SER A 118 19.38 11.60 1.91
N SER A 119 18.78 10.55 1.37
CA SER A 119 17.32 10.42 1.32
C SER A 119 16.73 10.56 2.73
N PRO A 120 15.65 11.34 2.91
CA PRO A 120 15.10 11.59 4.24
C PRO A 120 14.57 10.30 4.86
N ARG A 121 14.97 9.99 6.10
CA ARG A 121 14.30 8.95 6.88
C ARG A 121 13.12 9.58 7.62
N VAL A 122 11.96 8.96 7.50
CA VAL A 122 10.75 9.37 8.23
C VAL A 122 10.42 8.32 9.29
N PHE A 123 9.82 8.76 10.39
CA PHE A 123 9.48 7.91 11.53
C PHE A 123 8.01 8.08 11.90
N GLY A 124 7.38 7.01 12.36
CA GLY A 124 6.00 7.10 12.85
C GLY A 124 5.58 5.90 13.67
N CYS A 125 4.40 5.97 14.26
CA CYS A 125 3.81 4.87 15.01
C CYS A 125 2.86 4.07 14.11
N VAL A 126 2.79 2.77 14.36
CA VAL A 126 1.76 1.90 13.78
C VAL A 126 0.76 1.51 14.87
N ILE A 127 -0.52 1.51 14.52
CA ILE A 127 -1.63 1.23 15.42
C ILE A 127 -2.54 0.14 14.87
N GLY A 128 -3.17 -0.58 15.79
CA GLY A 128 -4.10 -1.63 15.44
C GLY A 128 -4.52 -2.43 16.65
N VAL A 129 -4.74 -3.73 16.44
CA VAL A 129 -5.28 -4.64 17.45
C VAL A 129 -4.49 -5.94 17.46
N GLN A 130 -4.19 -6.48 18.63
CA GLN A 130 -3.73 -7.87 18.78
C GLN A 130 -4.83 -8.71 19.40
N ARG A 131 -5.07 -9.86 18.78
CA ARG A 131 -5.99 -10.89 19.26
C ARG A 131 -5.18 -12.16 19.48
N GLY A 132 -4.77 -12.38 20.72
CA GLY A 132 -3.87 -13.48 21.09
C GLY A 132 -2.51 -13.35 20.40
N ARG A 133 -2.20 -14.27 19.48
CA ARG A 133 -0.95 -14.28 18.70
C ARG A 133 -1.05 -13.57 17.35
N THR A 134 -2.22 -13.04 17.02
CA THR A 134 -2.43 -12.34 15.75
C THR A 134 -2.34 -10.85 15.99
N VAL A 135 -1.42 -10.17 15.30
CA VAL A 135 -1.24 -8.72 15.35
C VAL A 135 -1.73 -8.13 14.03
N GLU A 136 -2.78 -7.31 14.10
CA GLU A 136 -3.41 -6.67 12.95
C GLU A 136 -3.09 -5.18 12.94
N ILE A 137 -2.30 -4.74 11.97
CA ILE A 137 -1.82 -3.37 11.82
C ILE A 137 -2.75 -2.64 10.84
N PHE A 138 -3.62 -1.77 11.38
CA PHE A 138 -4.69 -1.12 10.63
C PHE A 138 -4.31 0.26 10.08
N ASN A 139 -3.53 1.02 10.84
CA ASN A 139 -3.25 2.42 10.51
C ASN A 139 -1.89 2.86 11.07
N SER A 140 -1.44 4.04 10.70
CA SER A 140 -0.18 4.63 11.13
C SER A 140 -0.25 6.14 11.19
N PHE A 141 0.59 6.76 12.02
CA PHE A 141 0.70 8.21 12.11
C PHE A 141 2.15 8.64 12.33
N GLU A 142 2.47 9.88 11.95
CA GLU A 142 3.82 10.44 11.99
C GLU A 142 4.28 10.68 13.43
N LEU A 143 5.58 10.50 13.67
CA LEU A 143 6.24 10.72 14.95
C LEU A 143 7.28 11.82 14.79
N LEU A 144 7.36 12.72 15.76
CA LEU A 144 8.43 13.71 15.85
C LEU A 144 9.60 13.11 16.63
N TYR A 145 10.66 12.79 15.90
CA TYR A 145 11.91 12.28 16.44
C TYR A 145 13.02 13.28 16.11
N ASP A 146 13.76 13.72 17.13
CA ASP A 146 14.93 14.57 16.95
C ASP A 146 16.20 13.70 16.85
N PRO A 147 16.84 13.62 15.67
CA PRO A 147 18.03 12.80 15.48
C PRO A 147 19.24 13.28 16.27
N ALA A 148 19.31 14.57 16.63
CA ALA A 148 20.47 15.14 17.33
C ALA A 148 20.48 14.78 18.81
N THR A 149 19.31 14.76 19.44
CA THR A 149 19.16 14.42 20.86
C THR A 149 18.75 12.97 21.10
N HIS A 150 18.54 12.20 20.02
CA HIS A 150 17.95 10.86 20.04
C HIS A 150 16.66 10.79 20.87
N SER A 151 15.91 11.89 20.94
CA SER A 151 14.75 12.03 21.82
C SER A 151 13.45 12.05 21.02
N LEU A 152 12.42 11.48 21.63
CA LEU A 152 11.07 11.38 21.09
C LEU A 152 10.19 12.41 21.78
N ASP A 153 9.40 13.17 21.01
CA ASP A 153 8.43 14.10 21.58
C ASP A 153 7.25 13.34 22.20
N ARG A 154 7.36 13.08 23.51
CA ARG A 154 6.35 12.35 24.30
C ARG A 154 5.02 13.08 24.37
N ALA A 155 5.04 14.40 24.51
CA ALA A 155 3.82 15.19 24.63
C ALA A 155 3.03 15.15 23.31
N PHE A 156 3.71 15.21 22.17
CA PHE A 156 3.08 15.03 20.86
C PHE A 156 2.50 13.62 20.70
N LEU A 157 3.26 12.59 21.08
CA LEU A 157 2.83 11.19 20.98
C LEU A 157 1.58 10.92 21.82
N GLU A 158 1.56 11.33 23.08
CA GLU A 158 0.42 11.16 24.00
C GLU A 158 -0.84 11.88 23.48
N LYS A 159 -0.68 13.12 23.00
CA LYS A 159 -1.78 13.89 22.40
C LYS A 159 -2.35 13.19 21.17
N LYS A 160 -1.48 12.69 20.28
CA LYS A 160 -1.91 11.94 19.09
C LYS A 160 -2.60 10.64 19.46
N GLN A 161 -2.07 9.91 20.45
CA GLN A 161 -2.67 8.69 20.97
C GLN A 161 -4.08 8.95 21.52
N GLU A 162 -4.29 10.03 22.27
CA GLU A 162 -5.62 10.39 22.80
C GLU A 162 -6.63 10.67 21.68
N LEU A 163 -6.22 11.38 20.64
CA LEU A 163 -7.07 11.67 19.48
C LEU A 163 -7.47 10.39 18.73
N TYR A 164 -6.51 9.49 18.49
CA TYR A 164 -6.81 8.22 17.84
C TYR A 164 -7.70 7.34 18.69
N LYS A 165 -7.52 7.33 20.01
CA LYS A 165 -8.37 6.58 20.94
C LYS A 165 -9.82 7.08 20.97
N LYS A 166 -10.06 8.37 20.68
CA LYS A 166 -11.43 8.93 20.55
C LYS A 166 -12.16 8.40 19.32
N VAL A 167 -11.45 8.14 18.22
CA VAL A 167 -12.05 7.65 16.95
C VAL A 167 -12.04 6.13 16.88
N PHE A 168 -10.98 5.49 17.39
CA PHE A 168 -10.77 4.04 17.38
C PHE A 168 -10.43 3.55 18.80
N PRO A 169 -11.44 3.36 19.68
CA PRO A 169 -11.22 3.03 21.10
C PRO A 169 -10.50 1.70 21.36
N HIS A 170 -10.60 0.76 20.42
CA HIS A 170 -9.97 -0.56 20.50
C HIS A 170 -8.56 -0.60 19.93
N PHE A 171 -8.09 0.49 19.31
CA PHE A 171 -6.76 0.54 18.73
C PHE A 171 -5.75 1.02 19.76
N TYR A 172 -4.57 0.44 19.71
CA TYR A 172 -3.45 0.85 20.53
C TYR A 172 -2.17 0.83 19.70
N ILE A 173 -1.10 1.39 20.27
CA ILE A 173 0.20 1.49 19.61
C ILE A 173 0.85 0.11 19.60
N LEU A 174 0.94 -0.48 18.40
CA LEU A 174 1.56 -1.80 18.19
C LEU A 174 3.07 -1.70 18.04
N GLY A 175 3.56 -0.53 17.63
CA GLY A 175 4.97 -0.30 17.39
C GLY A 175 5.20 0.93 16.53
N TRP A 176 6.20 0.86 15.67
CA TRP A 176 6.64 2.00 14.87
C TRP A 176 7.12 1.60 13.48
N TYR A 177 7.26 2.58 12.61
CA TYR A 177 7.79 2.42 11.28
C TYR A 177 8.93 3.40 11.00
N SER A 178 9.78 3.01 10.06
CA SER A 178 10.74 3.93 9.45
C SER A 178 10.89 3.67 7.95
N THR A 179 11.54 4.60 7.25
CA THR A 179 12.00 4.39 5.88
C THR A 179 13.50 4.18 5.79
N GLY A 180 13.94 3.21 4.99
CA GLY A 180 15.36 2.92 4.80
C GLY A 180 15.61 1.60 4.07
N THR A 181 16.84 1.38 3.65
CA THR A 181 17.22 0.15 2.95
C THR A 181 17.28 -1.06 3.87
N ASP A 182 17.77 -0.87 5.09
CA ASP A 182 17.90 -1.90 6.12
C ASP A 182 17.79 -1.28 7.53
N ALA A 183 17.59 -2.13 8.54
CA ALA A 183 17.55 -1.74 9.93
C ALA A 183 18.93 -1.23 10.40
N GLN A 184 18.94 -0.08 11.07
CA GLN A 184 20.15 0.58 11.57
C GLN A 184 20.29 0.42 13.09
N GLU A 185 21.50 0.57 13.62
CA GLU A 185 21.71 0.53 15.08
C GLU A 185 20.96 1.67 15.81
N SER A 186 20.85 2.84 15.17
CA SER A 186 20.05 3.97 15.69
C SER A 186 18.57 3.63 15.87
N ASP A 187 18.04 2.68 15.08
CA ASP A 187 16.64 2.24 15.16
C ASP A 187 16.36 1.55 16.50
N MET A 188 17.39 0.94 17.11
CA MET A 188 17.29 0.32 18.44
C MET A 188 17.02 1.34 19.55
N ASN A 189 17.48 2.59 19.39
CA ASN A 189 17.24 3.65 20.37
C ASN A 189 15.75 4.04 20.39
N ILE A 190 15.14 4.20 19.21
CA ILE A 190 13.71 4.49 19.06
C ILE A 190 12.89 3.31 19.58
N HIS A 191 13.31 2.08 19.24
CA HIS A 191 12.63 0.88 19.67
C HIS A 191 12.61 0.76 21.20
N LYS A 192 13.75 0.93 21.87
CA LYS A 192 13.84 0.95 23.34
C LYS A 192 13.04 2.10 23.95
N ALA A 193 13.01 3.26 23.31
CA ALA A 193 12.21 4.37 23.78
C ALA A 193 10.71 4.03 23.75
N LEU A 194 10.21 3.26 22.79
CA LEU A 194 8.80 2.87 22.69
C LEU A 194 8.41 1.64 23.52
N MET A 195 9.38 0.95 24.12
CA MET A 195 9.13 -0.23 24.96
C MET A 195 8.37 0.08 26.25
N ASP A 196 8.34 1.34 26.68
CA ASP A 196 7.56 1.79 27.84
C ASP A 196 6.05 1.88 27.56
N ILE A 197 5.67 2.07 26.28
CA ILE A 197 4.27 2.11 25.83
C ILE A 197 3.77 0.72 25.45
N ASN A 198 4.62 -0.07 24.80
CA ASN A 198 4.32 -1.44 24.41
C ASN A 198 5.54 -2.32 24.69
N GLU A 199 5.38 -3.34 25.52
CA GLU A 199 6.47 -4.23 25.98
C GLU A 199 7.21 -4.94 24.81
N SER A 200 6.51 -5.18 23.71
CA SER A 200 7.05 -5.81 22.50
C SER A 200 6.62 -5.03 21.25
N PRO A 201 7.22 -3.85 20.99
CA PRO A 201 6.80 -3.02 19.87
C PRO A 201 7.26 -3.63 18.55
N VAL A 202 6.40 -3.64 17.55
CA VAL A 202 6.73 -4.11 16.20
C VAL A 202 7.47 -3.02 15.43
N TYR A 203 8.47 -3.38 14.63
CA TYR A 203 9.16 -2.44 13.76
C TYR A 203 8.86 -2.71 12.28
N VAL A 204 8.24 -1.75 11.60
CA VAL A 204 7.92 -1.83 10.16
C VAL A 204 8.90 -0.97 9.37
N LEU A 205 9.71 -1.59 8.51
CA LEU A 205 10.65 -0.89 7.64
C LEU A 205 10.11 -0.88 6.22
N LEU A 206 9.94 0.32 5.65
CA LEU A 206 9.65 0.50 4.22
C LEU A 206 10.93 0.94 3.50
N ASN A 207 11.35 0.21 2.47
CA ASN A 207 12.46 0.62 1.61
C ASN A 207 11.91 1.46 0.44
N PRO A 208 12.21 2.77 0.40
CA PRO A 208 11.71 3.66 -0.65
C PRO A 208 12.46 3.50 -1.98
N LEU A 209 13.59 2.79 -1.99
CA LEU A 209 14.36 2.57 -3.22
C LEU A 209 13.68 1.51 -4.07
N ILE A 210 13.11 1.96 -5.18
CA ILE A 210 12.43 1.09 -6.14
C ILE A 210 13.51 0.31 -6.91
N ASN A 211 13.64 -0.97 -6.61
CA ASN A 211 14.37 -1.89 -7.48
C ASN A 211 13.37 -2.51 -8.48
N PRO A 212 13.39 -2.14 -9.77
CA PRO A 212 12.47 -2.68 -10.77
C PRO A 212 12.65 -4.20 -10.98
N ALA A 213 13.78 -4.77 -10.59
CA ALA A 213 14.01 -6.22 -10.62
C ALA A 213 13.37 -6.96 -9.43
N GLN A 214 13.08 -6.26 -8.33
CA GLN A 214 12.51 -6.85 -7.12
C GLN A 214 10.98 -6.93 -7.24
N LYS A 215 10.48 -8.17 -7.30
CA LYS A 215 9.04 -8.46 -7.40
C LYS A 215 8.30 -8.47 -6.06
N ASP A 216 9.02 -8.22 -4.97
CA ASP A 216 8.51 -8.27 -3.61
C ASP A 216 8.21 -6.89 -3.08
N LEU A 217 7.17 -6.79 -2.23
CA LEU A 217 6.86 -5.55 -1.51
C LEU A 217 8.06 -5.14 -0.65
N PRO A 218 8.54 -3.88 -0.68
CA PRO A 218 9.74 -3.44 0.00
C PRO A 218 9.43 -3.13 1.46
N ILE A 219 8.67 -4.02 2.10
CA ILE A 219 8.27 -3.89 3.50
C ILE A 219 8.82 -5.08 4.24
N THR A 220 9.50 -4.81 5.34
CA THR A 220 9.96 -5.84 6.26
C THR A 220 9.42 -5.51 7.64
N ILE A 221 8.84 -6.51 8.29
CA ILE A 221 8.43 -6.42 9.68
C ILE A 221 9.50 -7.11 10.52
N TYR A 222 9.93 -6.43 11.58
CA TYR A 222 10.89 -6.92 12.55
C TYR A 222 10.23 -7.01 13.92
N GLU A 223 10.52 -8.10 14.61
CA GLU A 223 10.32 -8.26 16.04
C GLU A 223 11.65 -8.05 16.77
N SER A 224 11.56 -7.75 18.05
CA SER A 224 12.74 -7.69 18.92
C SER A 224 12.85 -8.97 19.73
N GLU A 225 14.00 -9.65 19.60
CA GLU A 225 14.32 -10.85 20.37
C GLU A 225 15.58 -10.59 21.21
N LEU A 226 15.58 -11.07 22.46
CA LEU A 226 16.74 -10.96 23.35
C LEU A 226 17.71 -12.12 23.07
N HIS A 227 18.89 -11.81 22.55
CA HIS A 227 19.95 -12.78 22.30
C HIS A 227 21.15 -12.51 23.19
N VAL A 228 21.79 -13.57 23.69
CA VAL A 228 23.05 -13.46 24.41
C VAL A 228 24.20 -13.56 23.40
N ILE A 229 24.83 -12.42 23.13
CA ILE A 229 26.00 -12.32 22.25
C ILE A 229 27.19 -11.97 23.13
N ASP A 230 28.24 -12.78 23.10
CA ASP A 230 29.44 -12.61 23.92
C ASP A 230 29.17 -12.48 25.44
N GLY A 231 28.15 -13.20 25.92
CA GLY A 231 27.76 -13.20 27.34
C GLY A 231 26.93 -11.98 27.78
N ILE A 232 26.64 -11.05 26.86
CA ILE A 232 25.84 -9.85 27.15
C ILE A 232 24.46 -10.03 26.50
N PRO A 233 23.36 -9.90 27.26
CA PRO A 233 22.02 -9.91 26.69
C PRO A 233 21.80 -8.63 25.87
N GLN A 234 21.65 -8.79 24.55
CA GLN A 234 21.40 -7.72 23.60
C GLN A 234 20.09 -7.96 22.86
N LEU A 235 19.35 -6.87 22.64
CA LEU A 235 18.12 -6.91 21.85
C LEU A 235 18.49 -6.81 20.38
N ILE A 236 17.99 -7.75 19.56
CA ILE A 236 18.24 -7.77 18.11
C ILE A 236 16.92 -7.74 17.34
N PHE A 237 16.97 -7.22 16.11
CA PHE A 237 15.85 -7.29 15.18
C PHE A 237 15.87 -8.62 14.44
N VAL A 238 14.73 -9.31 14.45
CA VAL A 238 14.53 -10.57 13.71
C VAL A 238 13.35 -10.37 12.77
N SER A 239 13.54 -10.73 11.50
CA SER A 239 12.51 -10.56 10.48
C SER A 239 11.37 -11.55 10.68
N SER A 240 10.14 -11.03 10.54
CA SER A 240 8.90 -11.77 10.77
C SER A 240 8.05 -11.79 9.50
N SER A 241 7.39 -12.93 9.27
CA SER A 241 6.44 -13.09 8.17
C SER A 241 5.17 -12.27 8.40
N TYR A 242 4.63 -11.70 7.33
CA TYR A 242 3.35 -11.00 7.38
C TYR A 242 2.47 -11.40 6.20
N THR A 243 1.17 -11.18 6.38
CA THR A 243 0.16 -11.31 5.35
C THR A 243 -0.51 -9.97 5.14
N ILE A 244 -0.78 -9.60 3.89
CA ILE A 244 -1.61 -8.43 3.62
C ILE A 244 -3.06 -8.81 3.89
N GLU A 245 -3.72 -8.06 4.76
CA GLU A 245 -5.15 -8.21 5.05
C GLU A 245 -5.88 -6.98 4.56
N THR A 246 -7.01 -7.18 3.89
CA THR A 246 -7.82 -6.10 3.33
C THR A 246 -9.26 -6.27 3.79
N VAL A 247 -9.85 -5.20 4.32
CA VAL A 247 -11.32 -5.13 4.48
C VAL A 247 -11.95 -5.00 3.10
N GLU A 248 -13.19 -5.45 2.90
CA GLU A 248 -13.87 -5.40 1.60
C GLU A 248 -13.86 -4.00 0.95
N ALA A 249 -14.13 -2.95 1.74
CA ALA A 249 -14.07 -1.57 1.25
C ALA A 249 -12.64 -1.15 0.84
N GLU A 250 -11.63 -1.59 1.58
CA GLU A 250 -10.22 -1.34 1.26
C GLU A 250 -9.81 -2.12 0.01
N ARG A 251 -10.23 -3.38 -0.12
CA ARG A 251 -10.01 -4.21 -1.31
C ARG A 251 -10.56 -3.53 -2.56
N ILE A 252 -11.82 -3.07 -2.51
CA ILE A 252 -12.46 -2.36 -3.63
C ILE A 252 -11.73 -1.06 -3.93
N SER A 253 -11.34 -0.29 -2.90
CA SER A 253 -10.62 0.96 -3.08
C SER A 253 -9.26 0.74 -3.74
N VAL A 254 -8.49 -0.23 -3.25
CA VAL A 254 -7.18 -0.60 -3.80
C VAL A 254 -7.34 -1.11 -5.24
N ASP A 255 -8.32 -1.98 -5.50
CA ASP A 255 -8.61 -2.50 -6.84
C ASP A 255 -9.01 -1.40 -7.81
N HIS A 256 -9.87 -0.47 -7.37
CA HIS A 256 -10.28 0.66 -8.19
C HIS A 256 -9.09 1.53 -8.58
N VAL A 257 -8.26 1.94 -7.60
CA VAL A 257 -7.08 2.76 -7.85
C VAL A 257 -6.06 2.04 -8.73
N ALA A 258 -5.87 0.73 -8.56
CA ALA A 258 -4.97 -0.09 -9.38
C ALA A 258 -5.41 -0.21 -10.84
N HIS A 259 -6.71 -0.10 -11.13
CA HIS A 259 -7.28 -0.23 -12.48
C HIS A 259 -7.67 1.11 -13.13
N LEU A 260 -7.33 2.26 -12.52
CA LEU A 260 -7.46 3.59 -13.13
C LEU A 260 -6.47 3.72 -14.30
N LYS A 261 -6.84 3.15 -15.46
CA LYS A 261 -6.22 3.52 -16.72
C LYS A 261 -6.67 4.94 -17.08
N PRO A 262 -5.78 5.84 -17.49
CA PRO A 262 -6.18 7.12 -18.07
C PRO A 262 -6.82 6.84 -19.44
N SER A 263 -8.13 6.58 -19.48
CA SER A 263 -8.88 6.47 -20.72
C SER A 263 -10.36 6.80 -20.50
N ASP A 264 -10.89 7.51 -21.48
CA ASP A 264 -12.16 8.24 -21.54
C ASP A 264 -13.40 7.59 -20.92
N GLY A 265 -14.22 8.46 -20.34
CA GLY A 265 -15.41 8.13 -19.56
C GLY A 265 -16.41 7.19 -20.24
N GLY A 266 -16.93 6.26 -19.44
CA GLY A 266 -18.01 5.36 -19.84
C GLY A 266 -18.62 4.63 -18.64
N SER A 267 -19.95 4.72 -18.56
CA SER A 267 -20.86 4.21 -17.53
C SER A 267 -20.89 2.67 -17.39
N ALA A 268 -21.20 2.15 -16.19
CA ALA A 268 -21.65 0.79 -15.78
C ALA A 268 -20.98 -0.47 -16.36
N ALA A 269 -20.75 -0.57 -17.68
CA ALA A 269 -19.94 -1.61 -18.32
C ALA A 269 -18.53 -1.70 -17.71
N THR A 270 -18.03 -0.58 -17.19
CA THR A 270 -16.75 -0.44 -16.49
C THR A 270 -16.70 -1.22 -15.17
N GLN A 271 -17.81 -1.42 -14.46
CA GLN A 271 -17.81 -2.15 -13.18
C GLN A 271 -17.69 -3.67 -13.37
N LEU A 272 -18.51 -4.26 -14.25
CA LEU A 272 -18.39 -5.68 -14.58
C LEU A 272 -17.05 -5.97 -15.27
N ALA A 273 -16.61 -5.09 -16.17
CA ALA A 273 -15.30 -5.22 -16.81
C ALA A 273 -14.15 -5.12 -15.80
N ALA A 274 -14.21 -4.20 -14.84
CA ALA A 274 -13.23 -4.12 -13.75
C ALA A 274 -13.23 -5.39 -12.90
N HIS A 275 -14.40 -5.88 -12.48
CA HIS A 275 -14.51 -7.12 -11.70
C HIS A 275 -13.94 -8.34 -12.43
N LEU A 276 -14.29 -8.52 -13.71
CA LEU A 276 -13.76 -9.61 -14.55
C LEU A 276 -12.26 -9.44 -14.80
N THR A 277 -11.76 -8.21 -14.92
CA THR A 277 -10.32 -7.92 -15.05
C THR A 277 -9.56 -8.30 -13.78
N GLY A 278 -10.13 -8.03 -12.60
CA GLY A 278 -9.59 -8.46 -11.31
C GLY A 278 -9.48 -9.98 -11.21
N ILE A 279 -10.57 -10.71 -11.54
CA ILE A 279 -10.56 -12.18 -11.57
C ILE A 279 -9.54 -12.71 -12.59
N HIS A 280 -9.51 -12.15 -13.80
CA HIS A 280 -8.57 -12.57 -14.83
C HIS A 280 -7.11 -12.40 -14.39
N SER A 281 -6.79 -11.27 -13.76
CA SER A 281 -5.46 -10.98 -13.25
C SER A 281 -5.07 -11.95 -12.13
N ALA A 282 -5.97 -12.26 -11.21
CA ALA A 282 -5.73 -13.26 -10.16
C ALA A 282 -5.44 -14.66 -10.73
N ILE A 283 -6.20 -15.09 -11.75
CA ILE A 283 -5.97 -16.38 -12.44
C ILE A 283 -4.60 -16.36 -13.15
N LYS A 284 -4.27 -15.26 -13.83
CA LYS A 284 -2.99 -15.10 -14.51
C LYS A 284 -1.81 -15.16 -13.52
N MET A 285 -1.95 -14.53 -12.35
CA MET A 285 -0.97 -14.58 -11.26
C MET A 285 -0.77 -16.01 -10.77
N LEU A 286 -1.86 -16.74 -10.49
CA LEU A 286 -1.79 -18.14 -10.07
C LEU A 286 -1.12 -19.03 -11.13
N ASN A 287 -1.46 -18.86 -12.41
CA ASN A 287 -0.85 -19.60 -13.52
C ASN A 287 0.65 -19.33 -13.60
N SER A 288 1.08 -18.08 -13.44
CA SER A 288 2.50 -17.70 -13.40
C SER A 288 3.24 -18.44 -12.28
N ARG A 289 2.66 -18.54 -11.08
CA ARG A 289 3.25 -19.27 -9.94
C ARG A 289 3.35 -20.77 -10.19
N ILE A 290 2.27 -21.38 -10.68
CA ILE A 290 2.25 -22.82 -11.04
C ILE A 290 3.31 -23.10 -12.11
N ARG A 291 3.47 -22.19 -13.08
CA ARG A 291 4.49 -22.31 -14.13
C ARG A 291 5.91 -22.27 -13.56
N VAL A 292 6.20 -21.39 -12.62
CA VAL A 292 7.52 -21.33 -11.95
C VAL A 292 7.81 -22.65 -11.22
N LEU A 293 6.86 -23.14 -10.42
CA LEU A 293 6.99 -24.42 -9.72
C LEU A 293 7.21 -25.58 -10.68
N HIS A 294 6.45 -25.63 -11.77
CA HIS A 294 6.59 -26.66 -12.79
C HIS A 294 7.96 -26.64 -13.47
N HIS A 295 8.48 -25.46 -13.84
CA HIS A 295 9.83 -25.34 -14.42
C HIS A 295 10.91 -25.77 -13.42
N TYR A 296 10.77 -25.41 -12.15
CA TYR A 296 11.71 -25.79 -11.10
C TYR A 296 11.76 -27.32 -10.94
N LEU A 297 10.60 -27.97 -10.87
CA LEU A 297 10.50 -29.43 -10.77
C LEU A 297 11.07 -30.14 -12.00
N LEU A 298 10.84 -29.61 -13.21
CA LEU A 298 11.44 -30.16 -14.43
C LEU A 298 12.97 -30.04 -14.43
N ALA A 299 13.52 -28.92 -13.95
CA ALA A 299 14.97 -28.74 -13.84
C ALA A 299 15.58 -29.70 -12.81
N MET A 300 14.90 -29.94 -11.68
CA MET A 300 15.29 -30.97 -10.71
C MET A 300 15.25 -32.38 -11.31
N GLN A 301 14.23 -32.70 -12.10
CA GLN A 301 14.10 -34.00 -12.78
C GLN A 301 15.22 -34.24 -13.79
N LYS A 302 15.64 -33.20 -14.52
CA LYS A 302 16.74 -33.26 -15.49
C LYS A 302 18.12 -33.36 -14.84
N GLY A 303 18.23 -33.03 -13.56
CA GLY A 303 19.49 -33.00 -12.81
C GLY A 303 20.22 -31.66 -12.88
N ASP A 304 19.59 -30.59 -13.39
CA ASP A 304 20.18 -29.25 -13.45
C ASP A 304 20.27 -28.58 -12.06
N ILE A 305 19.38 -28.98 -11.15
CA ILE A 305 19.26 -28.46 -9.77
C ILE A 305 19.25 -29.66 -8.80
N PRO A 306 19.96 -29.60 -7.65
CA PRO A 306 19.94 -30.67 -6.67
C PRO A 306 18.52 -30.97 -6.15
N CYS A 307 18.26 -32.25 -5.86
CA CYS A 307 16.96 -32.70 -5.40
C CYS A 307 16.73 -32.32 -3.92
N GLU A 308 15.85 -31.34 -3.67
CA GLU A 308 15.43 -30.92 -2.34
C GLU A 308 14.17 -31.69 -1.89
N ASN A 309 14.32 -32.63 -0.95
CA ASN A 309 13.23 -33.51 -0.51
C ASN A 309 12.13 -32.78 0.30
N SER A 310 12.47 -31.69 1.01
CA SER A 310 11.52 -30.84 1.74
C SER A 310 10.49 -30.23 0.80
N LEU A 311 10.95 -29.59 -0.27
CA LEU A 311 10.10 -28.98 -1.29
C LEU A 311 9.22 -30.03 -1.98
N LEU A 312 9.78 -31.17 -2.38
CA LEU A 312 9.00 -32.25 -3.01
C LEU A 312 7.86 -32.74 -2.11
N ARG A 313 8.11 -32.86 -0.80
CA ARG A 313 7.07 -33.23 0.17
C ARG A 313 5.99 -32.15 0.27
N GLN A 314 6.38 -30.87 0.28
CA GLN A 314 5.41 -29.75 0.30
C GLN A 314 4.55 -29.74 -0.97
N VAL A 315 5.16 -29.90 -2.15
CA VAL A 315 4.43 -29.98 -3.43
C VAL A 315 3.50 -31.19 -3.44
N SER A 316 3.96 -32.37 -3.01
CA SER A 316 3.09 -33.55 -2.90
C SER A 316 1.94 -33.31 -1.93
N SER A 317 2.16 -32.63 -0.80
CA SER A 317 1.09 -32.29 0.13
C SER A 317 0.10 -31.30 -0.46
N LEU A 318 0.55 -30.36 -1.30
CA LEU A 318 -0.31 -29.41 -2.00
C LEU A 318 -1.20 -30.12 -3.01
N LEU A 319 -0.63 -31.00 -3.85
CA LEU A 319 -1.37 -31.75 -4.86
C LEU A 319 -2.43 -32.67 -4.24
N ARG A 320 -2.11 -33.33 -3.12
CA ARG A 320 -3.07 -34.19 -2.39
C ARG A 320 -4.21 -33.42 -1.73
N ARG A 321 -4.09 -32.09 -1.57
CA ARG A 321 -5.14 -31.22 -1.04
C ARG A 321 -6.12 -30.78 -2.12
N LEU A 322 -5.83 -31.08 -3.39
CA LEU A 322 -6.76 -30.86 -4.49
C LEU A 322 -7.57 -32.13 -4.71
N PRO A 323 -8.90 -32.00 -4.92
CA PRO A 323 -9.71 -30.78 -4.91
C PRO A 323 -9.94 -30.23 -3.50
N ALA A 324 -9.96 -28.90 -3.35
CA ALA A 324 -9.91 -28.23 -2.05
C ALA A 324 -11.15 -28.48 -1.18
N ILE A 325 -12.34 -28.62 -1.80
CA ILE A 325 -13.61 -28.89 -1.13
C ILE A 325 -14.46 -29.77 -2.06
N GLU A 326 -14.72 -31.00 -1.64
CA GLU A 326 -15.70 -31.91 -2.27
C GLU A 326 -16.49 -32.61 -1.16
N SER A 327 -17.45 -31.90 -0.57
CA SER A 327 -18.36 -32.49 0.42
C SER A 327 -19.80 -32.35 -0.06
N GLY A 328 -20.64 -33.35 0.25
CA GLY A 328 -22.07 -33.29 -0.10
C GLY A 328 -22.75 -32.07 0.50
N LYS A 329 -22.40 -31.71 1.74
CA LYS A 329 -22.88 -30.49 2.39
C LYS A 329 -22.51 -29.21 1.62
N PHE A 330 -21.27 -29.11 1.14
CA PHE A 330 -20.86 -27.97 0.32
C PHE A 330 -21.67 -27.87 -0.97
N GLN A 331 -21.97 -29.01 -1.61
CA GLN A 331 -22.78 -29.01 -2.82
C GLN A 331 -24.22 -28.54 -2.54
N ASP A 332 -24.80 -28.99 -1.43
CA ASP A 332 -26.14 -28.55 -1.01
C ASP A 332 -26.16 -27.05 -0.69
N ASP A 333 -25.19 -26.57 0.10
CA ASP A 333 -25.04 -25.15 0.46
C ASP A 333 -24.81 -24.28 -0.80
N PHE A 334 -23.97 -24.74 -1.73
CA PHE A 334 -23.70 -24.06 -3.00
C PHE A 334 -24.94 -23.98 -3.90
N LEU A 335 -25.69 -25.08 -4.04
CA LEU A 335 -26.92 -25.11 -4.82
C LEU A 335 -28.00 -24.22 -4.21
N MET A 336 -28.08 -24.17 -2.88
CA MET A 336 -28.99 -23.27 -2.17
C MET A 336 -28.66 -21.81 -2.48
N GLU A 337 -27.41 -21.38 -2.29
CA GLU A 337 -26.98 -20.00 -2.58
C GLU A 337 -27.16 -19.63 -4.05
N TYR A 338 -26.87 -20.56 -4.96
CA TYR A 338 -27.07 -20.37 -6.40
C TYR A 338 -28.54 -20.15 -6.75
N ASN A 339 -29.44 -20.99 -6.23
CA ASN A 339 -30.87 -20.87 -6.47
C ASN A 339 -31.44 -19.58 -5.87
N ASP A 340 -31.01 -19.20 -4.67
CA ASP A 340 -31.44 -17.97 -4.00
C ASP A 340 -31.00 -16.73 -4.80
N THR A 341 -29.75 -16.70 -5.27
CA THR A 341 -29.23 -15.61 -6.10
C THR A 341 -30.00 -15.51 -7.42
N LEU A 342 -30.32 -16.65 -8.05
CA LEU A 342 -31.08 -16.68 -9.30
C LEU A 342 -32.52 -16.16 -9.09
N LEU A 343 -33.15 -16.54 -7.98
CA LEU A 343 -34.49 -16.07 -7.63
C LEU A 343 -34.52 -14.56 -7.38
N ILE A 344 -33.59 -14.04 -6.57
CA ILE A 344 -33.47 -12.60 -6.28
C ILE A 344 -33.23 -11.81 -7.57
N THR A 345 -32.32 -12.30 -8.41
CA THR A 345 -32.02 -11.66 -9.71
C THR A 345 -33.24 -11.64 -10.61
N SER A 346 -33.98 -12.76 -10.68
CA SER A 346 -35.20 -12.87 -11.50
C SER A 346 -36.29 -11.89 -11.01
N LEU A 347 -36.48 -11.77 -9.70
CA LEU A 347 -37.42 -10.81 -9.11
C LEU A 347 -37.01 -9.36 -9.42
N ALA A 348 -35.72 -9.03 -9.31
CA ALA A 348 -35.22 -7.69 -9.65
C ALA A 348 -35.45 -7.34 -11.14
N VAL A 349 -35.26 -8.30 -12.04
CA VAL A 349 -35.57 -8.12 -13.48
C VAL A 349 -37.06 -7.88 -13.70
N LEU A 350 -37.94 -8.59 -13.00
CA LEU A 350 -39.39 -8.36 -13.06
C LEU A 350 -39.77 -6.96 -12.55
N THR A 351 -39.14 -6.49 -11.47
CA THR A 351 -39.33 -5.12 -10.97
C THR A 351 -38.90 -4.07 -12.00
N ASN A 352 -37.73 -4.24 -12.64
CA ASN A 352 -37.27 -3.35 -13.72
C ASN A 352 -38.21 -3.39 -14.94
N CYS A 353 -38.73 -4.56 -15.30
CA CYS A 353 -39.72 -4.73 -16.37
C CYS A 353 -41.03 -3.97 -16.04
N SER A 354 -41.51 -4.08 -14.80
CA SER A 354 -42.70 -3.33 -14.36
C SER A 354 -42.46 -1.82 -14.36
N SER A 355 -41.27 -1.36 -13.96
CA SER A 355 -40.90 0.06 -14.00
C SER A 355 -40.90 0.60 -15.43
N THR A 356 -40.24 -0.11 -16.35
CA THR A 356 -40.19 0.27 -17.77
C THR A 356 -41.57 0.20 -18.43
N MET A 357 -42.41 -0.75 -18.04
CA MET A 357 -43.80 -0.82 -18.49
C MET A 357 -44.62 0.39 -18.01
N ASN A 358 -44.49 0.79 -16.74
CA ASN A 358 -45.16 2.00 -16.23
C ASN A 358 -44.72 3.25 -16.98
N GLU A 359 -43.41 3.42 -17.20
CA GLU A 359 -42.90 4.55 -18.00
C GLU A 359 -43.45 4.55 -19.44
N LEU A 360 -43.60 3.37 -20.04
CA LEU A 360 -44.16 3.24 -21.39
C LEU A 360 -45.64 3.61 -21.41
N VAL A 361 -46.41 3.16 -20.41
CA VAL A 361 -47.83 3.49 -20.25
C VAL A 361 -48.00 5.00 -20.04
N ASP A 362 -47.18 5.62 -19.19
CA ASP A 362 -47.22 7.07 -18.94
C ASP A 362 -46.93 7.89 -20.21
N LYS A 363 -45.90 7.48 -20.98
CA LYS A 363 -45.57 8.10 -22.27
C LYS A 363 -46.68 7.90 -23.29
N PHE A 364 -47.27 6.70 -23.34
CA PHE A 364 -48.37 6.39 -24.25
C PHE A 364 -49.61 7.24 -23.92
N ASN A 365 -50.01 7.30 -22.66
CA ASN A 365 -51.12 8.12 -22.20
C ASN A 365 -50.87 9.60 -22.53
N THR A 366 -49.66 10.12 -22.30
CA THR A 366 -49.34 11.51 -22.63
C THR A 366 -49.41 11.80 -24.14
N ALA A 367 -48.95 10.87 -24.99
CA ALA A 367 -48.90 11.06 -26.44
C ALA A 367 -50.23 10.81 -27.15
N TYR A 368 -50.98 9.80 -26.71
CA TYR A 368 -52.17 9.29 -27.39
C TYR A 368 -53.47 9.59 -26.65
N ASP A 369 -53.45 9.83 -25.34
CA ASP A 369 -54.64 10.28 -24.60
C ASP A 369 -54.85 11.79 -24.78
N ARG A 370 -55.04 12.21 -26.04
CA ARG A 370 -55.81 13.41 -26.35
C ARG A 370 -57.28 13.04 -26.16
N HIS A 371 -57.77 13.21 -24.94
CA HIS A 371 -59.19 13.49 -24.72
C HIS A 371 -59.63 14.59 -25.69
N THR A 372 -60.32 14.20 -26.76
CA THR A 372 -61.51 14.82 -27.33
C THR A 372 -61.73 16.29 -26.96
N ARG A 373 -60.80 17.19 -27.30
CA ARG A 373 -61.11 18.63 -27.43
C ARG A 373 -61.77 18.84 -28.79
N ARG A 374 -62.95 18.26 -28.96
CA ARG A 374 -63.94 18.62 -29.98
C ARG A 374 -65.16 19.19 -29.27
N GLY A 375 -64.94 20.20 -28.41
CA GLY A 375 -65.98 21.08 -27.90
C GLY A 375 -66.34 22.09 -28.98
N GLY A 376 -67.61 22.09 -29.37
CA GLY A 376 -68.12 22.65 -30.62
C GLY A 376 -67.87 24.14 -30.86
N ARG A 377 -67.84 24.47 -32.15
CA ARG A 377 -68.02 25.82 -32.70
C ARG A 377 -69.27 26.47 -32.10
N THR A 378 -69.09 27.70 -31.66
CA THR A 378 -70.09 28.75 -31.58
C THR A 378 -71.00 28.78 -32.81
N THR A 379 -72.32 28.72 -32.61
CA THR A 379 -73.30 29.30 -33.53
C THR A 379 -74.20 30.23 -32.73
N PHE A 380 -73.95 31.53 -32.93
CA PHE A 380 -74.91 32.60 -32.73
C PHE A 380 -76.21 32.28 -33.48
N PHE A 381 -77.35 32.45 -32.82
CA PHE A 381 -78.55 33.12 -33.37
C PHE A 381 -79.36 33.68 -32.21
#